data_AF-A0A4Q7E3Q9-F1
#
_entry.id   AF-A0A4Q7E3Q9-F1
#
_cell.length_a   1.000
_cell.length_b   1.000
_cell.length_c   1.000
_cell.angle_alpha   90.00
_cell.angle_beta   90.00
_cell.angle_gamma   90.00
#
_symmetry.space_group_name_H-M   'P 1'
#
loop_
_entity.id
_entity.type
_entity.pdbx_description
1 polymer ?
#
loop_
_entity_poly.entity_id
_entity_poly.type
_entity_poly.pdbx_seq_one_letter_code
_entity_poly.pdbx_strand_id
1 'polypeptide(L)'
;MKARIALLSAALGLCCPVFANTVHPSALTSQFYYDGLIVAPDGSGYFGQQWLENATDVTLFPKNGNTATWTLTLTNWRGQPIVGEPVEISAAPLTLTAPQWREPDGMAARFSRSVRAKILTRIEQGLFRLTAPFNVSSPVTDARGQVTVSIHNFHSCGNDSVPGSDRFVARAGSLQQTLEVKCAVNGLVPIPDTPNQGLTTAGLVGRHLHPDLLAALQNLGRAWHAQPDKPAGMPDHLTITGATMRWGGINPPHFTHKFGGTVDIRPLGTQSGPISVGDAAYDRQATQSLVDALVQLGATQIIFADNLRGVTQVKANHKNHLHVSFLSEPLEPWHHDDADTDSEGLHWHNYDGIYDTRYFIPTVKLLEPAALRFDFAD
;
A
#
# COMPACT_ATOMS: atom_id res chain seq x y z
N MET A 1 14.54 22.89 -106.78
CA MET A 1 13.80 22.52 -105.54
C MET A 1 14.76 21.83 -104.57
N LYS A 2 15.18 22.52 -103.50
CA LYS A 2 15.83 21.92 -102.32
C LYS A 2 15.29 22.66 -101.11
N ALA A 3 14.41 22.03 -100.35
CA ALA A 3 13.87 22.57 -99.10
C ALA A 3 14.69 22.04 -97.93
N ARG A 4 15.07 22.95 -97.03
CA ARG A 4 15.83 22.71 -95.81
C ARG A 4 14.89 22.20 -94.71
N ILE A 5 15.29 21.13 -94.02
CA ILE A 5 14.66 20.66 -92.78
C ILE A 5 15.47 21.26 -91.62
N ALA A 6 14.80 22.02 -90.75
CA ALA A 6 15.39 22.61 -89.56
C ALA A 6 15.38 21.61 -88.41
N LEU A 7 16.52 21.45 -87.72
CA LEU A 7 16.62 20.76 -86.44
C LEU A 7 16.07 21.67 -85.33
N LEU A 8 15.01 21.23 -84.65
CA LEU A 8 14.66 21.71 -83.30
C LEU A 8 15.45 20.89 -82.28
N SER A 9 16.31 21.57 -81.52
CA SER A 9 16.93 21.01 -80.31
C SER A 9 15.97 21.22 -79.14
N ALA A 10 15.36 20.15 -78.65
CA ALA A 10 14.60 20.16 -77.40
C ALA A 10 15.57 20.00 -76.23
N ALA A 11 15.64 21.02 -75.37
CA ALA A 11 16.36 20.95 -74.11
C ALA A 11 15.62 20.01 -73.15
N LEU A 12 16.19 18.84 -72.87
CA LEU A 12 15.77 17.96 -71.79
C LEU A 12 16.17 18.60 -70.45
N GLY A 13 15.20 19.22 -69.79
CA GLY A 13 15.33 19.61 -68.39
C GLY A 13 15.47 18.36 -67.53
N LEU A 14 16.64 18.22 -66.88
CA LEU A 14 16.85 17.27 -65.80
C LEU A 14 15.95 17.66 -64.62
N CYS A 15 14.80 17.00 -64.50
CA CYS A 15 14.05 16.97 -63.25
C CYS A 15 14.86 16.15 -62.24
N CYS A 16 15.54 16.82 -61.30
CA CYS A 16 16.03 16.16 -60.10
C CYS A 16 14.82 15.55 -59.37
N PRO A 17 14.77 14.23 -59.15
CA PRO A 17 13.76 13.67 -58.26
C PRO A 17 14.03 14.24 -56.87
N VAL A 18 13.09 15.03 -56.36
CA VAL A 18 12.98 15.31 -54.93
C VAL A 18 12.68 13.96 -54.29
N PHE A 19 13.71 13.27 -53.82
CA PHE A 19 13.52 12.12 -52.95
C PHE A 19 12.81 12.64 -51.72
N ALA A 20 11.52 12.29 -51.60
CA ALA A 20 10.81 12.46 -50.35
C ALA A 20 11.64 11.76 -49.28
N ASN A 21 12.18 12.54 -48.33
CA ASN A 21 12.82 11.99 -47.15
C ASN A 21 11.78 11.13 -46.44
N THR A 22 11.82 9.82 -46.66
CA THR A 22 11.10 8.86 -45.83
C THR A 22 11.58 9.07 -44.41
N VAL A 23 10.73 9.67 -43.59
CA VAL A 23 10.97 9.80 -42.15
C VAL A 23 11.06 8.39 -41.60
N HIS A 24 12.27 7.97 -41.27
CA HIS A 24 12.47 6.68 -40.63
C HIS A 24 12.19 6.84 -39.13
N PRO A 25 11.22 6.10 -38.57
CA PRO A 25 10.77 6.33 -37.20
C PRO A 25 11.85 5.88 -36.20
N SER A 26 12.17 6.76 -35.27
CA SER A 26 12.86 6.39 -34.02
C SER A 26 11.89 5.67 -33.09
N ALA A 27 12.42 4.94 -32.11
CA ALA A 27 11.64 4.22 -31.11
C ALA A 27 12.09 4.60 -29.70
N LEU A 28 11.12 4.81 -28.81
CA LEU A 28 11.34 4.97 -27.37
C LEU A 28 10.72 3.73 -26.72
N THR A 29 11.54 2.86 -26.16
CA THR A 29 11.11 1.65 -25.44
C THR A 29 11.41 1.80 -23.95
N SER A 30 10.83 0.93 -23.13
CA SER A 30 11.16 0.92 -21.71
C SER A 30 11.34 -0.46 -21.11
N GLN A 31 12.13 -0.52 -20.05
CA GLN A 31 12.30 -1.66 -19.18
C GLN A 31 12.04 -1.22 -17.75
N PHE A 32 11.24 -1.97 -17.03
CA PHE A 32 10.95 -1.74 -15.63
C PHE A 32 11.58 -2.86 -14.80
N TYR A 33 12.32 -2.48 -13.77
CA TYR A 33 12.92 -3.37 -12.81
C TYR A 33 12.46 -3.02 -11.40
N TYR A 34 12.06 -4.04 -10.65
CA TYR A 34 11.68 -3.91 -9.25
C TYR A 34 12.22 -5.10 -8.47
N ASP A 35 12.95 -4.83 -7.39
CA ASP A 35 13.40 -5.81 -6.41
C ASP A 35 12.70 -5.53 -5.09
N GLY A 36 11.76 -6.40 -4.71
CA GLY A 36 10.97 -6.17 -3.52
C GLY A 36 9.89 -7.20 -3.28
N LEU A 37 8.98 -6.87 -2.35
CA LEU A 37 7.84 -7.73 -2.05
C LEU A 37 6.86 -7.71 -3.23
N ILE A 38 6.51 -8.92 -3.69
CA ILE A 38 5.52 -9.19 -4.72
C ILE A 38 4.37 -9.92 -4.01
N VAL A 39 3.17 -9.35 -4.07
CA VAL A 39 1.97 -9.96 -3.52
C VAL A 39 1.06 -10.43 -4.65
N ALA A 40 0.80 -11.74 -4.68
CA ALA A 40 -0.09 -12.37 -5.62
C ALA A 40 -1.57 -12.05 -5.29
N PRO A 41 -2.50 -12.26 -6.23
CA PRO A 41 -3.92 -11.96 -6.02
C PRO A 41 -4.56 -12.72 -4.86
N ASP A 42 -3.99 -13.85 -4.45
CA ASP A 42 -4.45 -14.68 -3.33
C ASP A 42 -3.95 -14.20 -1.96
N GLY A 43 -3.19 -13.10 -1.92
CA GLY A 43 -2.60 -12.55 -0.69
C GLY A 43 -1.25 -13.17 -0.31
N SER A 44 -0.84 -14.26 -0.96
CA SER A 44 0.51 -14.79 -0.80
C SER A 44 1.54 -13.79 -1.32
N GLY A 45 2.73 -13.80 -0.75
CA GLY A 45 3.78 -12.93 -1.22
C GLY A 45 5.17 -13.49 -0.97
N TYR A 46 6.08 -13.06 -1.83
CA TYR A 46 7.47 -13.45 -1.84
C TYR A 46 8.30 -12.22 -2.21
N PHE A 47 9.56 -12.20 -1.79
CA PHE A 47 10.49 -11.24 -2.33
C PHE A 47 11.10 -11.75 -3.61
N GLY A 48 11.17 -10.88 -4.61
CA GLY A 48 11.77 -11.24 -5.88
C GLY A 48 12.02 -10.05 -6.78
N GLN A 49 12.63 -10.36 -7.91
CA GLN A 49 12.93 -9.41 -8.95
C GLN A 49 11.91 -9.54 -10.08
N GLN A 50 11.28 -8.42 -10.45
CA GLN A 50 10.43 -8.32 -11.62
C GLN A 50 11.13 -7.49 -12.69
N TRP A 51 11.10 -8.03 -13.91
CA TRP A 51 11.61 -7.39 -15.11
C TRP A 51 10.47 -7.36 -16.14
N LEU A 52 10.06 -6.17 -16.56
CA LEU A 52 8.95 -5.98 -17.49
C LEU A 52 9.38 -5.07 -18.64
N GLU A 53 9.19 -5.54 -19.86
CA GLU A 53 9.43 -4.73 -21.06
C GLU A 53 8.16 -4.00 -21.47
N ASN A 54 8.27 -2.69 -21.71
CA ASN A 54 7.18 -1.81 -22.14
C ASN A 54 5.93 -1.93 -21.25
N ALA A 55 6.14 -2.06 -19.94
CA ALA A 55 5.07 -2.13 -18.95
C ALA A 55 4.18 -0.89 -19.05
N THR A 56 2.87 -1.11 -19.16
CA THR A 56 1.87 -0.04 -19.11
C THR A 56 1.47 0.30 -17.68
N ASP A 57 1.56 -0.68 -16.78
CA ASP A 57 1.27 -0.51 -15.37
C ASP A 57 2.06 -1.49 -14.51
N VAL A 58 2.30 -1.07 -13.26
CA VAL A 58 3.00 -1.83 -12.23
C VAL A 58 2.36 -1.54 -10.87
N THR A 59 2.46 -2.49 -9.95
CA THR A 59 2.07 -2.29 -8.55
C THR A 59 3.31 -2.26 -7.69
N LEU A 60 3.55 -1.12 -7.03
CA LEU A 60 4.60 -0.98 -6.04
C LEU A 60 3.98 -1.14 -4.65
N PHE A 61 4.48 -2.13 -3.92
CA PHE A 61 4.01 -2.39 -2.58
C PHE A 61 4.37 -1.21 -1.65
N PRO A 62 3.45 -0.74 -0.77
CA PRO A 62 3.63 0.46 0.03
C PRO A 62 4.55 0.27 1.25
N LYS A 63 5.79 -0.19 1.04
CA LYS A 63 6.89 -0.31 2.03
C LYS A 63 7.90 0.82 1.79
N ASN A 64 8.29 1.63 2.79
CA ASN A 64 9.38 2.61 2.57
C ASN A 64 10.68 1.92 2.19
N GLY A 65 11.45 2.60 1.33
CA GLY A 65 12.68 2.09 0.76
C GLY A 65 12.49 1.29 -0.52
N ASN A 66 11.24 0.91 -0.87
CA ASN A 66 11.00 0.28 -2.17
C ASN A 66 11.15 1.31 -3.29
N THR A 67 12.23 1.14 -4.05
CA THR A 67 12.51 1.87 -5.28
C THR A 67 12.44 0.89 -6.44
N ALA A 68 11.79 1.30 -7.52
CA ALA A 68 11.86 0.62 -8.80
C ALA A 68 12.60 1.49 -9.82
N THR A 69 13.16 0.85 -10.83
CA THR A 69 13.94 1.47 -11.88
C THR A 69 13.19 1.35 -13.20
N TRP A 70 12.80 2.48 -13.78
CA TRP A 70 12.22 2.56 -15.12
C TRP A 70 13.26 3.11 -16.09
N THR A 71 13.82 2.24 -16.92
CA THR A 71 14.84 2.56 -17.91
C THR A 71 14.20 2.80 -19.26
N LEU A 72 14.39 3.98 -19.82
CA LEU A 72 13.90 4.39 -21.12
C LEU A 72 15.07 4.29 -22.11
N THR A 73 14.86 3.63 -23.25
CA THR A 73 15.88 3.50 -24.30
C THR A 73 15.37 4.12 -25.59
N LEU A 74 16.12 5.09 -26.11
CA LEU A 74 15.84 5.76 -27.37
C LEU A 74 16.79 5.22 -28.46
N THR A 75 16.20 4.70 -29.52
CA THR A 75 16.94 4.18 -30.68
C THR A 75 16.46 4.79 -31.98
N ASN A 76 17.37 4.94 -32.95
CA ASN A 76 17.01 5.27 -34.32
C ASN A 76 16.36 4.06 -35.02
N TRP A 77 15.93 4.24 -36.27
CA TRP A 77 15.30 3.20 -37.08
C TRP A 77 16.17 1.96 -37.36
N ARG A 78 17.49 2.04 -37.11
CA ARG A 78 18.42 0.90 -37.19
C ARG A 78 18.61 0.18 -35.86
N GLY A 79 17.86 0.57 -34.82
CA GLY A 79 18.04 0.07 -33.46
C GLY A 79 19.30 0.59 -32.76
N GLN A 80 19.97 1.62 -33.30
CA GLN A 80 21.16 2.19 -32.68
C GLN A 80 20.78 3.25 -31.64
N PRO A 81 21.49 3.32 -30.50
CA PRO A 81 21.28 4.36 -29.50
C PRO A 81 21.31 5.78 -30.06
N ILE A 82 20.36 6.61 -29.63
CA ILE A 82 20.42 8.06 -29.84
C ILE A 82 20.93 8.70 -28.54
N VAL A 83 22.12 9.29 -28.61
CA VAL A 83 22.87 9.83 -27.46
C VAL A 83 22.65 11.34 -27.34
N GLY A 84 22.51 11.84 -26.11
CA GLY A 84 22.38 13.27 -25.82
C GLY A 84 21.01 13.87 -26.15
N GLU A 85 20.01 13.05 -26.45
CA GLU A 85 18.65 13.52 -26.75
C GLU A 85 17.89 13.79 -25.44
N PRO A 86 17.18 14.92 -25.32
CA PRO A 86 16.36 15.20 -24.15
C PRO A 86 15.24 14.19 -23.96
N VAL A 87 15.03 13.77 -22.70
CA VAL A 87 13.87 12.98 -22.28
C VAL A 87 13.19 13.68 -21.12
N GLU A 88 11.99 14.21 -21.37
CA GLU A 88 11.18 14.86 -20.35
C GLU A 88 10.37 13.82 -19.58
N ILE A 89 10.49 13.81 -18.25
CA ILE A 89 9.72 12.95 -17.36
C ILE A 89 8.74 13.81 -16.55
N SER A 90 7.47 13.43 -16.56
CA SER A 90 6.45 14.01 -15.69
C SER A 90 5.63 12.91 -15.01
N ALA A 91 5.07 13.22 -13.85
CA ALA A 91 4.19 12.33 -13.11
C ALA A 91 3.00 13.11 -12.55
N ALA A 92 1.82 12.50 -12.53
CA ALA A 92 0.62 13.07 -11.91
C ALA A 92 -0.30 11.98 -11.34
N PRO A 93 -1.07 12.27 -10.27
CA PRO A 93 -2.10 11.35 -9.80
C PRO A 93 -3.08 10.98 -10.92
N LEU A 94 -3.38 9.68 -11.05
CA LEU A 94 -4.33 9.16 -12.02
C LEU A 94 -5.67 8.79 -11.38
N THR A 95 -5.61 8.06 -10.26
CA THR A 95 -6.80 7.70 -9.46
C THR A 95 -6.73 8.39 -8.10
N LEU A 96 -7.83 8.34 -7.34
CA LEU A 96 -7.94 9.05 -6.05
C LEU A 96 -7.52 10.52 -6.18
N THR A 97 -7.89 11.21 -7.26
CA THR A 97 -7.38 12.56 -7.59
C THR A 97 -7.94 13.66 -6.70
N ALA A 98 -8.92 13.32 -5.87
CA ALA A 98 -9.54 14.28 -4.97
C ALA A 98 -8.54 14.76 -3.88
N PRO A 99 -8.57 16.04 -3.47
CA PRO A 99 -7.60 16.62 -2.54
C PRO A 99 -7.39 15.82 -1.26
N GLN A 100 -8.45 15.19 -0.75
CA GLN A 100 -8.41 14.39 0.47
C GLN A 100 -7.47 13.17 0.40
N TRP A 101 -6.98 12.81 -0.78
CA TRP A 101 -6.05 11.69 -0.98
C TRP A 101 -4.65 12.13 -1.42
N ARG A 102 -4.53 13.29 -2.09
CA ARG A 102 -3.31 13.66 -2.85
C ARG A 102 -2.70 14.97 -2.43
N GLU A 103 -3.43 15.80 -1.70
CA GLU A 103 -2.92 17.08 -1.20
C GLU A 103 -2.71 17.01 0.32
N PRO A 104 -1.62 17.58 0.86
CA PRO A 104 -1.35 17.53 2.29
C PRO A 104 -2.50 18.06 3.15
N ASP A 105 -3.02 19.23 2.80
CA ASP A 105 -4.12 19.87 3.55
C ASP A 105 -5.43 19.10 3.41
N GLY A 106 -5.74 18.60 2.21
CA GLY A 106 -6.92 17.77 1.98
C GLY A 106 -6.86 16.48 2.80
N MET A 107 -5.70 15.81 2.80
CA MET A 107 -5.48 14.60 3.58
C MET A 107 -5.62 14.86 5.08
N ALA A 108 -4.99 15.92 5.60
CA ALA A 108 -5.12 16.30 7.00
C ALA A 108 -6.56 16.67 7.37
N ALA A 109 -7.30 17.32 6.47
CA ALA A 109 -8.68 17.75 6.70
C ALA A 109 -9.66 16.59 6.96
N ARG A 110 -9.34 15.36 6.52
CA ARG A 110 -10.12 14.14 6.82
C ARG A 110 -10.20 13.82 8.31
N PHE A 111 -9.30 14.38 9.11
CA PHE A 111 -9.13 14.01 10.50
C PHE A 111 -9.41 15.17 11.45
N SER A 112 -9.60 14.81 12.73
CA SER A 112 -9.87 15.76 13.80
C SER A 112 -8.73 16.77 13.93
N ARG A 113 -9.05 17.99 14.39
CA ARG A 113 -8.08 19.08 14.51
C ARG A 113 -6.85 18.70 15.34
N SER A 114 -7.02 17.86 16.36
CA SER A 114 -5.94 17.44 17.26
C SER A 114 -4.85 16.58 16.58
N VAL A 115 -5.14 15.94 15.45
CA VAL A 115 -4.16 15.08 14.74
C VAL A 115 -3.63 15.67 13.44
N ARG A 116 -4.20 16.78 12.94
CA ARG A 116 -3.83 17.38 11.64
C ARG A 116 -2.35 17.73 11.54
N ALA A 117 -1.81 18.38 12.56
CA ALA A 117 -0.39 18.77 12.58
C ALA A 117 0.52 17.56 12.44
N LYS A 118 0.25 16.46 13.18
CA LYS A 118 1.01 15.20 13.09
C LYS A 118 1.00 14.63 11.67
N ILE A 119 -0.14 14.70 10.98
CA ILE A 119 -0.28 14.21 9.61
C ILE A 119 0.56 15.04 8.64
N LEU A 120 0.45 16.37 8.72
CA LEU A 120 1.22 17.28 7.86
C LEU A 120 2.72 17.09 8.06
N THR A 121 3.18 17.01 9.31
CA THR A 121 4.59 16.75 9.64
C THR A 121 5.07 15.42 9.04
N ARG A 122 4.27 14.35 9.14
CA ARG A 122 4.64 13.04 8.54
C ARG A 122 4.68 13.09 7.01
N ILE A 123 3.84 13.90 6.36
CA ILE A 123 3.88 14.10 4.90
C ILE A 123 5.14 14.89 4.52
N GLU A 124 5.45 15.97 5.24
CA GLU A 124 6.62 16.84 5.02
C GLU A 124 7.94 16.07 5.18
N GLN A 125 8.01 15.20 6.19
CA GLN A 125 9.17 14.31 6.42
C GLN A 125 9.27 13.16 5.41
N GLY A 126 8.33 13.02 4.46
CA GLY A 126 8.29 11.92 3.49
C GLY A 126 7.86 10.57 4.08
N LEU A 127 7.45 10.53 5.35
CA LEU A 127 7.00 9.32 6.05
C LEU A 127 5.62 8.88 5.57
N PHE A 128 4.82 9.84 5.07
CA PHE A 128 3.56 9.59 4.40
C PHE A 128 3.51 10.26 3.01
N ARG A 129 4.03 9.54 2.02
CA ARG A 129 3.96 9.94 0.60
C ARG A 129 2.55 9.77 0.01
N LEU A 130 2.00 10.86 -0.50
CA LEU A 130 0.69 10.91 -1.16
C LEU A 130 0.75 10.57 -2.66
N THR A 131 1.91 10.77 -3.26
CA THR A 131 2.25 10.49 -4.67
C THR A 131 3.62 9.80 -4.72
N ALA A 132 3.93 9.14 -5.83
CA ALA A 132 5.19 8.45 -6.07
C ALA A 132 6.31 9.46 -6.36
N PRO A 133 7.26 9.68 -5.43
CA PRO A 133 8.42 10.51 -5.72
C PRO A 133 9.31 9.81 -6.75
N PHE A 134 10.03 10.59 -7.56
CA PHE A 134 10.97 10.02 -8.52
C PHE A 134 12.20 10.89 -8.72
N ASN A 135 13.29 10.26 -9.14
CA ASN A 135 14.54 10.91 -9.54
C ASN A 135 14.92 10.45 -10.95
N VAL A 136 15.37 11.38 -11.79
CA VAL A 136 15.85 11.08 -13.14
C VAL A 136 17.38 11.13 -13.13
N SER A 137 18.04 10.13 -13.73
CA SER A 137 19.50 10.03 -13.75
C SER A 137 20.18 11.17 -14.53
N SER A 138 19.55 11.62 -15.61
CA SER A 138 20.01 12.69 -16.50
C SER A 138 18.83 13.22 -17.32
N PRO A 139 18.79 14.52 -17.67
CA PRO A 139 17.77 15.07 -18.56
C PRO A 139 17.94 14.65 -20.03
N VAL A 140 19.07 14.03 -20.38
CA VAL A 140 19.40 13.55 -21.73
C VAL A 140 19.87 12.11 -21.72
N THR A 141 19.70 11.40 -22.84
CA THR A 141 20.16 10.02 -23.01
C THR A 141 21.68 9.87 -22.93
N ASP A 142 22.12 8.79 -22.29
CA ASP A 142 23.54 8.44 -22.17
C ASP A 142 24.12 7.80 -23.44
N ALA A 143 25.34 7.27 -23.37
CA ALA A 143 26.02 6.59 -24.49
C ALA A 143 25.30 5.32 -24.99
N ARG A 144 24.39 4.76 -24.19
CA ARG A 144 23.51 3.62 -24.56
C ARG A 144 22.15 4.09 -25.03
N GLY A 145 21.93 5.40 -25.14
CA GLY A 145 20.64 5.98 -25.52
C GLY A 145 19.63 5.91 -24.39
N GLN A 146 20.08 5.85 -23.13
CA GLN A 146 19.24 5.55 -21.98
C GLN A 146 19.06 6.73 -21.03
N VAL A 147 17.86 6.84 -20.46
CA VAL A 147 17.56 7.62 -19.25
C VAL A 147 16.94 6.69 -18.23
N THR A 148 17.39 6.77 -16.98
CA THR A 148 16.87 5.95 -15.90
C THR A 148 16.05 6.80 -14.93
N VAL A 149 14.85 6.33 -14.58
CA VAL A 149 13.98 6.95 -13.60
C VAL A 149 13.86 6.03 -12.38
N SER A 150 14.34 6.49 -11.23
CA SER A 150 14.13 5.81 -9.95
C SER A 150 12.79 6.26 -9.38
N ILE A 151 11.82 5.36 -9.31
CA ILE A 151 10.46 5.62 -8.82
C ILE A 151 10.33 5.01 -7.42
N HIS A 152 9.97 5.83 -6.45
CA HIS A 152 9.72 5.35 -5.10
C HIS A 152 8.23 5.10 -4.89
N ASN A 153 7.91 4.10 -4.08
CA ASN A 153 6.52 3.82 -3.72
C ASN A 153 5.85 5.01 -2.99
N PHE A 154 4.53 4.91 -2.81
CA PHE A 154 3.76 5.85 -1.99
C PHE A 154 2.75 5.07 -1.15
N HIS A 155 1.93 5.76 -0.34
CA HIS A 155 1.11 5.10 0.69
C HIS A 155 -0.38 5.44 0.65
N SER A 156 -0.76 6.41 -0.18
CA SER A 156 -2.17 6.77 -0.36
C SER A 156 -2.84 5.77 -1.31
N CYS A 157 -3.00 4.52 -0.87
CA CYS A 157 -3.57 3.44 -1.68
C CYS A 157 -5.12 3.50 -1.73
N GLY A 158 -5.76 4.09 -0.71
CA GLY A 158 -7.20 4.36 -0.65
C GLY A 158 -8.10 3.15 -0.39
N ASN A 159 -9.41 3.44 -0.35
CA ASN A 159 -10.47 2.47 -0.05
C ASN A 159 -11.51 2.34 -1.18
N ASP A 160 -11.27 3.00 -2.32
CA ASP A 160 -12.18 3.03 -3.47
C ASP A 160 -12.13 1.72 -4.28
N SER A 161 -12.93 1.61 -5.34
CA SER A 161 -12.96 0.43 -6.22
C SER A 161 -11.65 0.16 -6.96
N VAL A 162 -10.78 1.17 -7.07
CA VAL A 162 -9.45 1.10 -7.68
C VAL A 162 -8.39 1.59 -6.70
N PRO A 163 -7.16 1.04 -6.73
CA PRO A 163 -6.07 1.54 -5.90
C PRO A 163 -5.65 2.94 -6.33
N GLY A 164 -5.03 3.67 -5.41
CA GLY A 164 -4.29 4.88 -5.74
C GLY A 164 -3.20 4.59 -6.76
N SER A 165 -3.13 5.38 -7.82
CA SER A 165 -2.11 5.28 -8.86
C SER A 165 -1.68 6.64 -9.37
N ASP A 166 -0.43 6.70 -9.83
CA ASP A 166 0.18 7.85 -10.47
C ASP A 166 0.59 7.47 -11.89
N ARG A 167 0.39 8.37 -12.85
CA ARG A 167 0.79 8.20 -14.25
C ARG A 167 2.08 8.93 -14.51
N PHE A 168 3.09 8.19 -14.94
CA PHE A 168 4.36 8.67 -15.45
C PHE A 168 4.29 8.79 -16.96
N VAL A 169 4.84 9.87 -17.51
CA VAL A 169 4.94 10.14 -18.93
C VAL A 169 6.37 10.54 -19.26
N ALA A 170 7.00 9.78 -20.15
CA ALA A 170 8.30 10.09 -20.72
C ALA A 170 8.14 10.56 -22.17
N ARG A 171 8.78 11.67 -22.55
CA ARG A 171 8.72 12.24 -23.90
C ARG A 171 10.10 12.50 -24.48
N ALA A 172 10.30 12.11 -25.73
CA ALA A 172 11.49 12.42 -26.52
C ALA A 172 11.06 12.83 -27.94
N GLY A 173 11.05 14.14 -28.22
CA GLY A 173 10.47 14.68 -29.45
C GLY A 173 8.97 14.34 -29.57
N SER A 174 8.58 13.63 -30.63
CA SER A 174 7.21 13.15 -30.85
C SER A 174 6.91 11.78 -30.21
N LEU A 175 7.92 11.12 -29.63
CA LEU A 175 7.78 9.81 -29.01
C LEU A 175 7.34 9.95 -27.56
N GLN A 176 6.49 9.04 -27.10
CA GLN A 176 6.01 9.01 -25.74
C GLN A 176 5.95 7.58 -25.20
N GLN A 177 6.31 7.43 -23.93
CA GLN A 177 6.04 6.23 -23.13
C GLN A 177 5.27 6.60 -21.87
N THR A 178 4.40 5.70 -21.43
CA THR A 178 3.58 5.90 -20.24
C THR A 178 3.65 4.70 -19.32
N LEU A 179 3.74 4.95 -18.02
CA LEU A 179 3.74 3.93 -16.99
C LEU A 179 2.79 4.34 -15.87
N GLU A 180 1.83 3.50 -15.53
CA GLU A 180 1.01 3.66 -14.33
C GLU A 180 1.65 2.94 -13.15
N VAL A 181 1.85 3.64 -12.04
CA VAL A 181 2.40 3.09 -10.80
C VAL A 181 1.30 3.07 -9.75
N LYS A 182 0.88 1.87 -9.34
CA LYS A 182 -0.19 1.64 -8.36
C LYS A 182 0.39 1.39 -6.97
N CYS A 183 -0.30 1.92 -5.96
CA CYS A 183 -0.13 1.61 -4.54
C CYS A 183 -1.20 0.60 -4.13
N ALA A 184 -0.82 -0.65 -3.91
CA ALA A 184 -1.77 -1.67 -3.47
C ALA A 184 -1.12 -2.78 -2.64
N VAL A 185 -1.88 -3.26 -1.67
CA VAL A 185 -1.74 -4.59 -1.05
C VAL A 185 -2.83 -5.47 -1.65
N ASN A 186 -2.46 -6.38 -2.56
CA ASN A 186 -3.41 -7.24 -3.24
C ASN A 186 -3.89 -8.39 -2.34
N GLY A 187 -5.04 -8.96 -2.66
CA GLY A 187 -5.57 -10.14 -1.97
C GLY A 187 -6.24 -9.89 -0.61
N LEU A 188 -6.34 -8.63 -0.16
CA LEU A 188 -7.11 -8.30 1.03
C LEU A 188 -8.60 -8.54 0.81
N VAL A 189 -9.26 -9.11 1.83
CA VAL A 189 -10.68 -9.46 1.79
C VAL A 189 -11.47 -8.64 2.80
N PRO A 190 -12.72 -8.25 2.47
CA PRO A 190 -13.56 -7.48 3.38
C PRO A 190 -14.00 -8.32 4.58
N ILE A 191 -14.01 -7.72 5.76
CA ILE A 191 -14.59 -8.32 6.97
C ILE A 191 -16.12 -8.30 6.81
N PRO A 192 -16.80 -9.46 6.87
CA PRO A 192 -18.24 -9.51 6.83
C PRO A 192 -18.85 -9.03 8.15
N ASP A 193 -20.02 -8.42 8.07
CA ASP A 193 -20.80 -8.05 9.26
C ASP A 193 -21.81 -9.17 9.57
N THR A 194 -21.42 -10.10 10.45
CA THR A 194 -22.16 -11.33 10.76
C THR A 194 -22.27 -11.51 12.28
N PRO A 195 -22.97 -10.63 13.01
CA PRO A 195 -23.09 -10.72 14.47
C PRO A 195 -23.73 -12.03 14.93
N ASN A 196 -24.60 -12.63 14.12
CA ASN A 196 -25.17 -13.97 14.35
C ASN A 196 -24.17 -15.13 14.18
N GLN A 197 -22.94 -14.85 13.72
CA GLN A 197 -21.81 -15.78 13.66
C GLN A 197 -20.67 -15.31 14.57
N GLY A 198 -20.92 -14.31 15.42
CA GLY A 198 -19.99 -13.86 16.44
C GLY A 198 -18.97 -12.80 16.03
N LEU A 199 -19.09 -12.19 14.85
CA LEU A 199 -18.18 -11.13 14.40
C LEU A 199 -18.94 -9.98 13.73
N THR A 200 -18.68 -8.76 14.17
CA THR A 200 -19.26 -7.53 13.59
C THR A 200 -18.19 -6.44 13.45
N THR A 201 -18.56 -5.34 12.81
CA THR A 201 -17.69 -4.17 12.62
C THR A 201 -18.38 -2.90 13.12
N ALA A 202 -17.61 -1.95 13.64
CA ALA A 202 -18.15 -0.65 14.04
C ALA A 202 -17.15 0.48 13.82
N GLY A 203 -17.59 1.59 13.22
CA GLY A 203 -16.78 2.81 13.09
C GLY A 203 -15.55 2.71 12.17
N LEU A 204 -15.45 1.64 11.36
CA LEU A 204 -14.27 1.32 10.56
C LEU A 204 -14.09 2.22 9.34
N VAL A 205 -12.92 2.84 9.20
CA VAL A 205 -12.44 3.43 7.94
C VAL A 205 -11.91 2.34 7.00
N GLY A 206 -11.03 1.46 7.51
CA GLY A 206 -10.57 0.27 6.81
C GLY A 206 -11.34 -0.98 7.27
N ARG A 207 -11.74 -1.83 6.34
CA ARG A 207 -12.56 -3.04 6.59
C ARG A 207 -11.99 -4.30 5.94
N HIS A 208 -10.71 -4.32 5.64
CA HIS A 208 -10.09 -5.42 4.94
C HIS A 208 -8.94 -6.02 5.76
N LEU A 209 -8.76 -7.34 5.61
CA LEU A 209 -7.71 -8.11 6.27
C LEU A 209 -7.12 -9.11 5.29
N HIS A 210 -5.97 -9.67 5.65
CA HIS A 210 -5.46 -10.87 4.99
C HIS A 210 -6.46 -12.03 5.16
N PRO A 211 -6.68 -12.88 4.14
CA PRO A 211 -7.66 -13.98 4.20
C PRO A 211 -7.47 -14.90 5.41
N ASP A 212 -6.24 -15.30 5.70
CA ASP A 212 -5.96 -16.20 6.84
C ASP A 212 -6.31 -15.56 8.19
N LEU A 213 -6.04 -14.26 8.35
CA LEU A 213 -6.39 -13.55 9.57
C LEU A 213 -7.91 -13.42 9.70
N LEU A 214 -8.62 -13.13 8.60
CA LEU A 214 -10.07 -13.11 8.62
C LEU A 214 -10.64 -14.47 9.03
N ALA A 215 -10.14 -15.57 8.46
CA ALA A 215 -10.58 -16.91 8.79
C ALA A 215 -10.38 -17.25 10.29
N ALA A 216 -9.21 -16.89 10.84
CA ALA A 216 -8.92 -17.06 12.27
C ALA A 216 -9.86 -16.23 13.16
N LEU A 217 -10.11 -14.96 12.81
CA LEU A 217 -11.03 -14.10 13.56
C LEU A 217 -12.50 -14.56 13.46
N GLN A 218 -12.90 -15.15 12.34
CA GLN A 218 -14.21 -15.78 12.21
C GLN A 218 -14.35 -17.01 13.10
N ASN A 219 -13.30 -17.84 13.21
CA ASN A 219 -13.28 -18.97 14.16
C ASN A 219 -13.34 -18.47 15.61
N LEU A 220 -12.61 -17.41 15.94
CA LEU A 220 -12.65 -16.77 17.25
C LEU A 220 -14.04 -16.19 17.57
N GLY A 221 -14.65 -15.50 16.61
CA GLY A 221 -16.01 -14.98 16.73
C GLY A 221 -17.02 -16.10 16.96
N ARG A 222 -16.94 -17.20 16.19
CA ARG A 222 -17.80 -18.39 16.40
C ARG A 222 -17.62 -19.01 17.77
N ALA A 223 -16.38 -19.12 18.25
CA ALA A 223 -16.10 -19.63 19.59
C ALA A 223 -16.72 -18.73 20.67
N TRP A 224 -16.55 -17.41 20.53
CA TRP A 224 -17.18 -16.44 21.43
C TRP A 224 -18.70 -16.54 21.39
N HIS A 225 -19.30 -16.60 20.20
CA HIS A 225 -20.75 -16.73 20.04
C HIS A 225 -21.29 -17.97 20.75
N ALA A 226 -20.63 -19.12 20.57
CA ALA A 226 -21.02 -20.39 21.16
C ALA A 226 -20.74 -20.51 22.68
N GLN A 227 -20.01 -19.56 23.27
CA GLN A 227 -19.66 -19.60 24.68
C GLN A 227 -20.94 -19.58 25.55
N PRO A 228 -21.18 -20.62 26.37
CA PRO A 228 -22.31 -20.67 27.29
C PRO A 228 -22.10 -19.71 28.46
N ASP A 229 -23.17 -19.45 29.20
CA ASP A 229 -23.14 -18.78 30.51
C ASP A 229 -22.54 -17.36 30.52
N LYS A 230 -22.60 -16.65 29.38
CA LYS A 230 -22.25 -15.22 29.35
C LYS A 230 -23.20 -14.43 30.26
N PRO A 231 -22.71 -13.43 31.01
CA PRO A 231 -23.56 -12.52 31.76
C PRO A 231 -24.66 -11.90 30.90
N ALA A 232 -25.85 -11.73 31.47
CA ALA A 232 -26.97 -11.09 30.78
C ALA A 232 -26.58 -9.69 30.29
N GLY A 233 -26.79 -9.42 29.00
CA GLY A 233 -26.44 -8.15 28.36
C GLY A 233 -25.10 -8.14 27.62
N MET A 234 -24.21 -9.09 27.92
CA MET A 234 -22.94 -9.25 27.21
C MET A 234 -23.19 -9.64 25.74
N PRO A 235 -22.53 -8.99 24.76
CA PRO A 235 -22.78 -9.27 23.36
C PRO A 235 -22.26 -10.65 22.95
N ASP A 236 -23.04 -11.38 22.14
CA ASP A 236 -22.64 -12.68 21.55
C ASP A 236 -21.74 -12.56 20.32
N HIS A 237 -21.06 -11.42 20.16
CA HIS A 237 -20.15 -11.16 19.06
C HIS A 237 -18.95 -10.31 19.49
N LEU A 238 -17.85 -10.47 18.77
CA LEU A 238 -16.69 -9.60 18.85
C LEU A 238 -16.86 -8.43 17.87
N THR A 239 -16.44 -7.23 18.27
CA THR A 239 -16.52 -6.04 17.42
C THR A 239 -15.13 -5.61 16.96
N ILE A 240 -14.91 -5.60 15.65
CA ILE A 240 -13.73 -5.00 15.03
C ILE A 240 -13.93 -3.49 14.88
N THR A 241 -12.98 -2.70 15.39
CA THR A 241 -13.01 -1.22 15.42
C THR A 241 -11.86 -0.55 14.65
N GLY A 242 -10.94 -1.33 14.08
CA GLY A 242 -9.89 -0.86 13.18
C GLY A 242 -9.37 -2.00 12.32
N ALA A 243 -9.19 -1.76 11.02
CA ALA A 243 -8.60 -2.71 10.09
C ALA A 243 -8.00 -1.97 8.88
N THR A 244 -7.49 -2.72 7.90
CA THR A 244 -6.77 -2.15 6.75
C THR A 244 -7.73 -1.61 5.69
N MET A 245 -7.34 -0.54 4.99
CA MET A 245 -8.09 -0.07 3.81
C MET A 245 -8.09 -1.13 2.71
N ARG A 246 -9.02 -1.05 1.75
CA ARG A 246 -9.16 -2.04 0.66
C ARG A 246 -7.85 -2.36 -0.06
N TRP A 247 -7.06 -1.34 -0.34
CA TRP A 247 -5.79 -1.48 -1.06
C TRP A 247 -4.58 -1.34 -0.15
N GLY A 248 -4.77 -1.45 1.17
CA GLY A 248 -3.72 -1.22 2.14
C GLY A 248 -3.28 0.24 2.24
N GLY A 249 -1.99 0.45 2.47
CA GLY A 249 -1.43 1.79 2.61
C GLY A 249 -1.73 2.42 3.97
N ILE A 250 -1.39 3.70 4.11
CA ILE A 250 -1.47 4.41 5.38
C ILE A 250 -2.79 5.17 5.48
N ASN A 251 -3.53 4.94 6.57
CA ASN A 251 -4.71 5.70 6.92
C ASN A 251 -4.54 6.37 8.29
N PRO A 252 -4.08 7.63 8.34
CA PRO A 252 -3.90 8.33 9.61
C PRO A 252 -5.20 8.38 10.45
N PRO A 253 -5.14 8.62 11.76
CA PRO A 253 -3.96 8.49 12.60
C PRO A 253 -3.60 7.01 12.88
N HIS A 254 -4.31 6.03 12.30
CA HIS A 254 -4.05 4.60 12.51
C HIS A 254 -3.04 4.10 11.48
N PHE A 255 -1.77 4.38 11.72
CA PHE A 255 -0.73 4.10 10.73
C PHE A 255 -0.38 2.62 10.65
N THR A 256 -0.73 1.77 11.61
CA THR A 256 -0.36 0.35 11.67
C THR A 256 -1.19 -0.55 10.75
N HIS A 257 -2.45 -0.20 10.44
CA HIS A 257 -3.34 -1.01 9.59
C HIS A 257 -3.06 -0.89 8.08
N LYS A 258 -1.85 -1.28 7.66
CA LYS A 258 -1.38 -1.12 6.27
C LYS A 258 -1.55 -2.37 5.41
N PHE A 259 -1.37 -3.54 6.00
CA PHE A 259 -1.09 -4.78 5.25
C PHE A 259 -2.11 -5.91 5.50
N GLY A 260 -3.18 -5.64 6.24
CA GLY A 260 -4.20 -6.64 6.56
C GLY A 260 -3.79 -7.63 7.66
N GLY A 261 -2.64 -7.44 8.32
CA GLY A 261 -2.15 -8.27 9.42
C GLY A 261 -2.35 -7.69 10.83
N THR A 262 -3.02 -6.54 10.94
CA THR A 262 -3.30 -5.86 12.22
C THR A 262 -4.77 -5.47 12.31
N VAL A 263 -5.33 -5.51 13.51
CA VAL A 263 -6.75 -5.29 13.76
C VAL A 263 -6.96 -4.66 15.14
N ASP A 264 -7.90 -3.71 15.25
CA ASP A 264 -8.37 -3.23 16.54
C ASP A 264 -9.66 -3.97 16.92
N ILE A 265 -9.69 -4.51 18.13
CA ILE A 265 -10.84 -5.25 18.65
C ILE A 265 -11.34 -4.54 19.90
N ARG A 266 -12.65 -4.29 19.98
CA ARG A 266 -13.23 -3.70 21.19
C ARG A 266 -13.04 -4.63 22.40
N PRO A 267 -12.66 -4.11 23.59
CA PRO A 267 -12.70 -4.91 24.81
C PRO A 267 -14.10 -5.43 25.10
N LEU A 268 -14.17 -6.48 25.90
CA LEU A 268 -15.45 -7.08 26.27
C LEU A 268 -16.05 -6.34 27.47
N GLY A 269 -17.37 -6.27 27.47
CA GLY A 269 -18.14 -5.60 28.50
C GLY A 269 -19.44 -6.34 28.78
N THR A 270 -20.08 -5.97 29.87
CA THR A 270 -21.35 -6.55 30.33
C THR A 270 -22.57 -6.03 29.55
N GLN A 271 -22.36 -5.10 28.61
CA GLN A 271 -23.39 -4.58 27.71
C GLN A 271 -22.87 -4.43 26.28
N SER A 272 -23.80 -4.38 25.33
CA SER A 272 -23.48 -4.05 23.93
C SER A 272 -23.10 -2.57 23.77
N GLY A 273 -22.25 -2.28 22.78
CA GLY A 273 -21.88 -0.91 22.40
C GLY A 273 -20.43 -0.54 22.74
N PRO A 274 -20.07 0.75 22.66
CA PRO A 274 -18.73 1.25 23.02
C PRO A 274 -18.42 1.00 24.50
N ILE A 275 -17.22 0.50 24.79
CA ILE A 275 -16.73 0.26 26.14
C ILE A 275 -15.24 0.61 26.23
N SER A 276 -14.82 1.15 27.37
CA SER A 276 -13.45 1.56 27.66
C SER A 276 -12.98 1.04 29.01
N VAL A 277 -11.67 0.84 29.17
CA VAL A 277 -11.06 0.56 30.47
C VAL A 277 -11.41 1.66 31.47
N GLY A 278 -12.00 1.26 32.60
CA GLY A 278 -12.49 2.14 33.66
C GLY A 278 -14.00 2.37 33.64
N ASP A 279 -14.70 1.98 32.56
CA ASP A 279 -16.16 2.00 32.53
C ASP A 279 -16.73 0.92 33.48
N ALA A 280 -17.85 1.21 34.14
CA ALA A 280 -18.50 0.25 35.05
C ALA A 280 -18.94 -1.05 34.35
N ALA A 281 -19.18 -0.98 33.04
CA ALA A 281 -19.56 -2.13 32.22
C ALA A 281 -18.36 -2.83 31.56
N TYR A 282 -17.11 -2.40 31.83
CA TYR A 282 -15.92 -3.07 31.32
C TYR A 282 -15.73 -4.41 32.05
N ASP A 283 -15.67 -5.50 31.29
CA ASP A 283 -15.41 -6.82 31.84
C ASP A 283 -13.95 -7.19 31.61
N ARG A 284 -13.17 -6.97 32.67
CA ARG A 284 -11.72 -7.21 32.65
C ARG A 284 -11.38 -8.66 32.36
N GLN A 285 -12.16 -9.60 32.90
CA GLN A 285 -11.85 -11.01 32.79
C GLN A 285 -12.26 -11.57 31.43
N ALA A 286 -13.45 -11.22 30.93
CA ALA A 286 -13.83 -11.56 29.57
C ALA A 286 -12.77 -11.01 28.58
N THR A 287 -12.30 -9.78 28.81
CA THR A 287 -11.22 -9.19 28.01
C THR A 287 -9.90 -9.94 28.16
N GLN A 288 -9.54 -10.43 29.35
CA GLN A 288 -8.37 -11.29 29.54
C GLN A 288 -8.49 -12.59 28.72
N SER A 289 -9.66 -13.23 28.71
CA SER A 289 -9.92 -14.43 27.90
C SER A 289 -9.82 -14.15 26.40
N LEU A 290 -10.28 -12.99 25.94
CA LEU A 290 -10.04 -12.54 24.56
C LEU A 290 -8.54 -12.38 24.26
N VAL A 291 -7.76 -11.76 25.16
CA VAL A 291 -6.30 -11.62 25.00
C VAL A 291 -5.63 -12.99 24.92
N ASP A 292 -5.96 -13.91 25.81
CA ASP A 292 -5.40 -15.26 25.83
C ASP A 292 -5.69 -16.00 24.51
N ALA A 293 -6.91 -15.87 23.97
CA ALA A 293 -7.28 -16.44 22.68
C ALA A 293 -6.49 -15.82 21.51
N LEU A 294 -6.27 -14.49 21.51
CA LEU A 294 -5.46 -13.82 20.49
C LEU A 294 -3.99 -14.28 20.54
N VAL A 295 -3.43 -14.46 21.74
CA VAL A 295 -2.09 -15.05 21.93
C VAL A 295 -2.03 -16.48 21.39
N GLN A 296 -3.06 -17.30 21.63
CA GLN A 296 -3.13 -18.66 21.08
C GLN A 296 -3.11 -18.66 19.54
N LEU A 297 -3.82 -17.72 18.91
CA LEU A 297 -3.83 -17.51 17.45
C LEU A 297 -2.49 -17.02 16.91
N GLY A 298 -1.54 -16.65 17.77
CA GLY A 298 -0.20 -16.22 17.38
C GLY A 298 -0.05 -14.70 17.26
N ALA A 299 -0.85 -13.91 17.98
CA ALA A 299 -0.62 -12.48 18.08
C ALA A 299 0.82 -12.21 18.56
N THR A 300 1.54 -11.39 17.80
CA THR A 300 2.93 -11.01 18.07
C THR A 300 3.01 -9.73 18.91
N GLN A 301 1.95 -8.92 18.87
CA GLN A 301 1.78 -7.76 19.72
C GLN A 301 0.31 -7.50 20.03
N ILE A 302 0.08 -7.07 21.27
CA ILE A 302 -1.20 -6.57 21.74
C ILE A 302 -0.91 -5.29 22.54
N ILE A 303 -1.40 -4.16 22.05
CA ILE A 303 -1.33 -2.86 22.73
C ILE A 303 -2.70 -2.56 23.35
N PHE A 304 -2.75 -2.30 24.65
CA PHE A 304 -3.99 -2.02 25.35
C PHE A 304 -3.77 -1.15 26.60
N ALA A 305 -4.80 -0.52 27.14
CA ALA A 305 -4.64 0.32 28.34
C ALA A 305 -4.66 -0.44 29.67
N ASP A 306 -5.23 -1.66 29.72
CA ASP A 306 -5.19 -2.51 30.92
C ASP A 306 -3.99 -3.48 30.84
N ASN A 307 -3.32 -3.67 31.97
CA ASN A 307 -2.20 -4.58 32.12
C ASN A 307 -2.69 -6.04 32.29
N LEU A 308 -3.19 -6.60 31.19
CA LEU A 308 -3.62 -8.00 31.09
C LEU A 308 -2.44 -8.90 30.73
N ARG A 309 -2.47 -10.17 31.16
CA ARG A 309 -1.46 -11.16 30.73
C ARG A 309 -1.54 -11.32 29.21
N GLY A 310 -0.40 -11.22 28.52
CA GLY A 310 -0.34 -11.31 27.05
C GLY A 310 -0.41 -9.95 26.32
N VAL A 311 -0.79 -8.87 27.02
CA VAL A 311 -0.60 -7.50 26.50
C VAL A 311 0.89 -7.20 26.49
N THR A 312 1.43 -6.86 25.32
CA THR A 312 2.87 -6.63 25.14
C THR A 312 3.24 -5.16 25.34
N GLN A 313 2.30 -4.23 25.22
CA GLN A 313 2.51 -2.82 25.54
C GLN A 313 1.27 -2.21 26.21
N VAL A 314 1.48 -1.54 27.34
CA VAL A 314 0.40 -0.84 28.06
C VAL A 314 0.40 0.63 27.67
N LYS A 315 -0.65 1.12 27.00
CA LYS A 315 -0.77 2.53 26.57
C LYS A 315 -2.10 3.14 26.97
N ALA A 316 -2.04 4.25 27.69
CA ALA A 316 -3.22 4.92 28.26
C ALA A 316 -4.22 5.48 27.21
N ASN A 317 -3.80 5.63 25.96
CA ASN A 317 -4.66 6.07 24.85
C ASN A 317 -5.39 4.90 24.15
N HIS A 318 -5.13 3.65 24.52
CA HIS A 318 -5.77 2.43 23.98
C HIS A 318 -6.82 1.86 24.95
N LYS A 319 -7.69 2.72 25.49
CA LYS A 319 -8.70 2.28 26.48
C LYS A 319 -9.89 1.56 25.89
N ASN A 320 -10.24 1.88 24.65
CA ASN A 320 -11.50 1.47 24.02
C ASN A 320 -11.33 0.40 22.93
N HIS A 321 -10.11 -0.08 22.70
CA HIS A 321 -9.78 -1.16 21.77
C HIS A 321 -8.43 -1.77 22.14
N LEU A 322 -8.28 -3.08 21.88
CA LEU A 322 -6.99 -3.76 21.80
C LEU A 322 -6.46 -3.59 20.37
N HIS A 323 -5.26 -3.04 20.22
CA HIS A 323 -4.57 -3.04 18.93
C HIS A 323 -3.74 -4.32 18.82
N VAL A 324 -4.07 -5.19 17.87
CA VAL A 324 -3.50 -6.53 17.74
C VAL A 324 -2.77 -6.67 16.42
N SER A 325 -1.57 -7.23 16.45
CA SER A 325 -0.79 -7.57 15.26
C SER A 325 -0.43 -9.05 15.20
N PHE A 326 -0.42 -9.58 13.98
CA PHE A 326 0.01 -10.94 13.63
C PHE A 326 1.22 -10.92 12.68
N LEU A 327 1.85 -9.75 12.51
CA LEU A 327 3.08 -9.57 11.72
C LEU A 327 4.31 -9.81 12.61
N SER A 328 5.41 -10.34 12.07
CA SER A 328 6.61 -10.63 12.86
C SER A 328 7.23 -9.39 13.50
N GLU A 329 7.13 -8.24 12.84
CA GLU A 329 7.36 -6.93 13.45
C GLU A 329 6.15 -6.02 13.24
N PRO A 330 5.28 -5.93 14.25
CA PRO A 330 4.05 -5.12 14.26
C PRO A 330 4.25 -3.62 14.13
N LEU A 331 5.44 -3.14 14.45
CA LEU A 331 5.68 -1.75 14.77
C LEU A 331 5.76 -0.90 13.51
N GLU A 332 5.31 0.35 13.64
CA GLU A 332 5.59 1.39 12.67
C GLU A 332 7.11 1.47 12.48
N PRO A 333 7.70 1.17 11.31
CA PRO A 333 8.78 2.04 10.90
C PRO A 333 8.14 3.39 10.63
N TRP A 334 8.82 4.48 10.99
CA TRP A 334 9.10 5.59 10.07
C TRP A 334 9.95 6.73 10.69
N HIS A 335 10.47 6.68 11.92
CA HIS A 335 11.38 7.73 12.42
C HIS A 335 12.88 7.40 12.27
N HIS A 336 13.64 8.25 11.57
CA HIS A 336 15.08 8.07 11.29
C HIS A 336 15.98 8.36 12.51
N ASP A 337 15.45 8.97 13.59
CA ASP A 337 16.21 9.34 14.79
C ASP A 337 15.80 8.49 16.00
N ASP A 338 16.78 7.88 16.67
CA ASP A 338 16.61 7.09 17.89
C ASP A 338 15.99 7.88 19.07
N ALA A 339 15.99 9.21 18.98
CA ALA A 339 15.40 10.12 19.96
C ALA A 339 13.92 10.44 19.70
N ASP A 340 13.39 10.10 18.53
CA ASP A 340 12.08 10.52 18.05
C ASP A 340 11.05 9.41 18.27
N THR A 341 10.76 9.13 19.54
CA THR A 341 9.62 8.29 19.91
C THR A 341 8.34 9.01 19.53
N ASP A 342 7.48 8.37 18.74
CA ASP A 342 6.15 8.93 18.55
C ASP A 342 5.34 8.83 19.87
N SER A 343 4.11 9.37 19.88
CA SER A 343 3.20 9.27 21.04
C SER A 343 2.89 7.83 21.49
N GLU A 344 3.37 6.85 20.73
CA GLU A 344 3.24 5.42 20.96
C GLU A 344 4.58 4.75 21.35
N GLY A 345 5.69 5.47 21.49
CA GLY A 345 6.93 4.94 22.06
C GLY A 345 7.60 3.85 21.22
N LEU A 346 7.41 3.85 19.89
CA LEU A 346 7.90 2.82 18.99
C LEU A 346 9.25 3.18 18.36
N HIS A 347 10.17 2.21 18.29
CA HIS A 347 11.53 2.36 17.74
C HIS A 347 11.63 1.88 16.29
N TRP A 348 12.63 2.38 15.56
CA TRP A 348 12.84 2.12 14.14
C TRP A 348 13.50 0.78 13.82
N HIS A 349 13.18 0.24 12.66
CA HIS A 349 13.94 -0.84 12.02
C HIS A 349 14.29 -0.41 10.59
N ASN A 350 15.56 -0.52 10.21
CA ASN A 350 15.96 -0.38 8.81
C ASN A 350 15.48 -1.62 8.05
N TYR A 351 14.61 -1.41 7.08
CA TYR A 351 14.06 -2.48 6.24
C TYR A 351 14.85 -2.71 4.93
N ASP A 352 15.95 -1.99 4.73
CA ASP A 352 16.90 -2.25 3.66
C ASP A 352 17.46 -3.66 3.81
N GLY A 353 17.34 -4.47 2.77
CA GLY A 353 17.78 -5.87 2.80
C GLY A 353 16.91 -6.82 3.63
N ILE A 354 15.75 -6.38 4.15
CA ILE A 354 14.78 -7.29 4.78
C ILE A 354 13.96 -7.99 3.68
N TYR A 355 14.34 -9.25 3.46
CA TYR A 355 13.73 -10.22 2.54
C TYR A 355 12.87 -11.27 3.26
N ASP A 356 12.29 -10.90 4.41
CA ASP A 356 11.41 -11.77 5.19
C ASP A 356 9.95 -11.31 5.05
N THR A 357 9.12 -12.17 4.47
CA THR A 357 7.73 -11.86 4.14
C THR A 357 6.83 -11.74 5.38
N ARG A 358 7.24 -12.32 6.52
CA ARG A 358 6.46 -12.32 7.77
C ARG A 358 6.23 -10.93 8.36
N TYR A 359 7.03 -9.96 7.91
CA TYR A 359 6.88 -8.54 8.24
C TYR A 359 5.66 -7.90 7.58
N PHE A 360 5.17 -8.48 6.49
CA PHE A 360 4.11 -7.90 5.65
C PHE A 360 2.91 -8.83 5.54
N ILE A 361 3.12 -10.14 5.74
CA ILE A 361 2.10 -11.18 5.66
C ILE A 361 1.92 -11.76 7.07
N PRO A 362 0.70 -11.74 7.63
CA PRO A 362 0.47 -12.24 8.97
C PRO A 362 0.72 -13.73 9.07
N THR A 363 1.37 -14.14 10.16
CA THR A 363 1.50 -15.55 10.52
C THR A 363 0.49 -15.84 11.62
N VAL A 364 -0.69 -16.33 11.22
CA VAL A 364 -1.79 -16.64 12.13
C VAL A 364 -2.06 -18.14 12.16
N LYS A 365 -2.34 -18.68 13.36
CA LYS A 365 -2.77 -20.06 13.50
C LYS A 365 -4.27 -20.15 13.22
N LEU A 366 -4.65 -21.03 12.31
CA LEU A 366 -6.05 -21.36 12.09
C LEU A 366 -6.47 -22.45 13.09
N LEU A 367 -7.12 -22.04 14.17
CA LEU A 367 -7.66 -22.94 15.19
C LEU A 367 -9.15 -23.15 14.97
N GLU A 368 -9.63 -24.37 15.14
CA GLU A 368 -11.07 -24.67 15.15
C GLU A 368 -11.75 -23.98 16.34
N PRO A 369 -13.02 -23.54 16.24
CA PRO A 369 -13.71 -22.83 17.32
C PRO A 369 -13.67 -23.55 18.67
N ALA A 370 -13.77 -24.88 18.68
CA ALA A 370 -13.75 -25.69 19.92
C ALA A 370 -12.37 -25.71 20.63
N ALA A 371 -11.30 -25.30 19.96
CA ALA A 371 -9.97 -25.20 20.55
C ALA A 371 -9.77 -23.88 21.31
N LEU A 372 -10.63 -22.88 21.07
CA LEU A 372 -10.59 -21.57 21.72
C LEU A 372 -11.53 -21.60 22.93
N ARG A 373 -11.02 -21.21 24.09
CA ARG A 373 -11.79 -21.21 25.35
C ARG A 373 -11.84 -19.81 25.94
N PHE A 374 -13.01 -19.44 26.45
CA PHE A 374 -13.20 -18.21 27.21
C PHE A 374 -13.55 -18.57 28.64
N ASP A 375 -12.70 -18.15 29.57
CA ASP A 375 -12.91 -18.37 30.99
C ASP A 375 -13.59 -17.12 31.59
N PHE A 376 -14.71 -17.32 32.26
CA PHE A 376 -15.30 -16.36 33.19
C PHE A 376 -14.96 -16.82 34.61
N ALA A 377 -14.82 -15.92 35.58
CA ALA A 377 -14.61 -16.34 36.95
C ALA A 377 -15.96 -16.82 37.47
N ASP A 378 -15.89 -17.90 38.23
CA ASP A 378 -16.98 -18.30 39.11
C ASP A 378 -17.30 -17.22 40.16
#